data_AF-A0A2H5W850-F1
#
_entry.id   AF-A0A2H5W850-F1
#
_cell.length_a   1.000
_cell.length_b   1.000
_cell.length_c   1.000
_cell.angle_alpha   90.00
_cell.angle_beta   90.00
_cell.angle_gamma   90.00
#
_symmetry.space_group_name_H-M   'P 1'
#
loop_
_entity.id
_entity.type
_entity.pdbx_description
1 polymer ?
#
loop_
_entity_poly.entity_id
_entity_poly.type
_entity_poly.pdbx_seq_one_letter_code
_entity_poly.pdbx_strand_id
1 'polypeptide(L)'
;MQATVTPASTFSVLRAREPGWIYKKGWDLSLLIFSALLVPLPLLFAELAERTGWLTRNQAIDIVNILVAGLIGGPHLYSTFTLTYLNRSFLRRHPIYAGASALLPAVVIYLGLYHYTVLIFMFFTWASIHVLHQIIYITDCYRVRAGFQEPLWSRLLDYGVILTGLYPIGLYKLSQGQFRVAGVVLPYPDFLRPFPIPELAAVVFFSLLLAWVAKTAVEIWQDRVSYPKTLLIAVTATVSFFLPMASNMDVGFQGYNTWHSFQYMFLFWLINRLRYERGEVDNTLVQRLVSKPSMLPYYLFFVGVTGAVVLLVLLIRLVTPLTPDQSYFIVILSTLLIHYYFDHFLFTRTEYVV
;
A
#
# COMPACT_ATOMS: atom_id res chain seq x y z
N MET A 1 53.53 10.28 11.78
CA MET A 1 52.66 9.18 11.33
C MET A 1 51.25 9.74 11.11
N GLN A 2 50.90 10.08 9.87
CA GLN A 2 49.52 10.42 9.51
C GLN A 2 48.75 9.11 9.40
N ALA A 3 47.80 8.89 10.30
CA ALA A 3 46.89 7.75 10.24
C ALA A 3 46.04 7.90 8.97
N THR A 4 46.35 7.08 7.96
CA THR A 4 45.54 6.91 6.76
C THR A 4 44.25 6.23 7.20
N VAL A 5 43.21 7.03 7.45
CA VAL A 5 41.85 6.51 7.62
C VAL A 5 41.46 5.94 6.26
N THR A 6 41.57 4.62 6.14
CA THR A 6 41.04 3.88 5.00
C THR A 6 39.53 4.16 4.98
N PRO A 7 38.94 4.71 3.90
CA PRO A 7 37.50 4.86 3.86
C PRO A 7 36.93 3.46 3.89
N ALA A 8 36.24 3.12 4.99
CA ALA A 8 35.47 1.89 5.08
C ALA A 8 34.63 1.79 3.80
N SER A 9 34.81 0.71 3.06
CA SER A 9 34.11 0.44 1.80
C SER A 9 32.61 0.64 2.05
N THR A 10 32.10 1.80 1.67
CA THR A 10 30.75 2.19 2.01
C THR A 10 29.87 1.36 1.11
N PHE A 11 29.12 0.42 1.70
CA PHE A 11 28.20 -0.42 0.96
C PHE A 11 27.28 0.47 0.11
N SER A 12 27.41 0.36 -1.21
CA SER A 12 26.58 1.11 -2.15
C SER A 12 25.46 0.21 -2.64
N VAL A 13 24.23 0.63 -2.35
CA VAL A 13 23.02 -0.02 -2.84
C VAL A 13 22.96 0.07 -4.36
N LEU A 14 23.41 1.19 -4.96
CA LEU A 14 23.46 1.35 -6.42
C LEU A 14 24.32 0.29 -7.11
N ARG A 15 25.48 -0.04 -6.53
CA ARG A 15 26.40 -1.05 -7.09
C ARG A 15 25.94 -2.49 -6.86
N ALA A 16 25.15 -2.73 -5.82
CA ALA A 16 24.65 -4.06 -5.48
C ALA A 16 23.37 -4.47 -6.23
N ARG A 17 22.88 -3.65 -7.18
CA ARG A 17 21.63 -3.92 -7.90
C ARG A 17 21.84 -4.93 -9.03
N GLU A 18 20.87 -5.83 -9.20
CA GLU A 18 20.85 -6.80 -10.30
C GLU A 18 19.98 -6.28 -11.47
N PRO A 19 20.37 -6.51 -12.74
CA PRO A 19 19.55 -6.18 -13.90
C PRO A 19 18.17 -6.87 -13.86
N GLY A 20 17.12 -6.20 -14.33
CA GLY A 20 15.75 -6.74 -14.32
C GLY A 20 15.01 -6.71 -12.97
N TRP A 21 15.74 -6.58 -11.85
CA TRP A 21 15.16 -6.49 -10.50
C TRP A 21 15.15 -5.05 -9.98
N ILE A 22 14.25 -4.69 -9.06
CA ILE A 22 14.24 -3.37 -8.44
C ILE A 22 15.48 -3.18 -7.58
N TYR A 23 15.79 -4.16 -6.73
CA TYR A 23 17.08 -4.22 -6.05
C TYR A 23 17.88 -5.44 -6.48
N LYS A 24 17.51 -6.63 -6.00
CA LYS A 24 18.16 -7.90 -6.29
C LYS A 24 17.19 -9.04 -6.08
N LYS A 25 17.36 -10.15 -6.81
CA LYS A 25 16.40 -11.25 -6.85
C LYS A 25 15.90 -11.69 -5.48
N GLY A 26 16.82 -11.98 -4.55
CA GLY A 26 16.43 -12.45 -3.22
C GLY A 26 15.64 -11.43 -2.39
N TRP A 27 15.95 -10.14 -2.54
CA TRP A 27 15.28 -9.06 -1.81
C TRP A 27 13.89 -8.82 -2.38
N ASP A 28 13.78 -8.71 -3.70
CA ASP A 28 12.53 -8.50 -4.41
C ASP A 28 11.56 -9.67 -4.22
N LEU A 29 12.04 -10.91 -4.35
CA LEU A 29 11.21 -12.10 -4.13
C LEU A 29 10.68 -12.17 -2.71
N SER A 30 11.50 -11.91 -1.69
CA SER A 30 11.07 -12.03 -0.30
C SER A 30 10.21 -10.87 0.16
N LEU A 31 10.54 -9.64 -0.23
CA LEU A 31 9.95 -8.43 0.37
C LEU A 31 8.88 -7.79 -0.49
N LEU A 32 8.99 -7.88 -1.81
CA LEU A 32 7.99 -7.32 -2.72
C LEU A 32 6.99 -8.38 -3.18
N ILE A 33 7.43 -9.59 -3.53
CA ILE A 33 6.55 -10.56 -4.18
C ILE A 33 5.93 -11.53 -3.17
N PHE A 34 6.73 -12.36 -2.52
CA PHE A 34 6.25 -13.42 -1.62
C PHE A 34 5.95 -12.95 -0.19
N SER A 35 6.20 -11.69 0.14
CA SER A 35 5.62 -11.06 1.34
C SER A 35 4.09 -11.08 1.31
N ALA A 36 3.47 -11.41 0.17
CA ALA A 36 2.05 -11.76 0.04
C ALA A 36 1.59 -12.85 1.00
N LEU A 37 2.49 -13.73 1.45
CA LEU A 37 2.19 -14.74 2.46
C LEU A 37 1.81 -14.12 3.83
N LEU A 38 2.06 -12.83 4.03
CA LEU A 38 1.60 -12.09 5.22
C LEU A 38 0.09 -11.84 5.21
N VAL A 39 -0.56 -11.83 4.03
CA VAL A 39 -2.00 -11.53 3.91
C VAL A 39 -2.90 -12.47 4.70
N PRO A 40 -2.74 -13.80 4.66
CA PRO A 40 -3.58 -14.69 5.46
C PRO A 40 -3.27 -14.64 6.96
N LEU A 41 -2.13 -14.09 7.40
CA LEU A 41 -1.71 -14.21 8.80
C LEU A 41 -2.68 -13.57 9.81
N PRO A 42 -3.21 -12.34 9.58
CA PRO A 42 -4.21 -11.77 10.49
C PRO A 42 -5.49 -12.60 10.58
N LEU A 43 -5.94 -13.18 9.47
CA LEU A 43 -7.11 -14.06 9.44
C LEU A 43 -6.87 -15.35 10.23
N LEU A 44 -5.71 -15.99 10.00
CA LEU A 44 -5.33 -17.21 10.69
C LEU A 44 -5.16 -16.97 12.19
N PHE A 45 -4.55 -15.85 12.58
CA PHE A 45 -4.43 -15.46 13.98
C PHE A 45 -5.81 -15.27 14.64
N ALA A 46 -6.70 -14.50 14.02
CA ALA A 46 -8.01 -14.23 14.57
C ALA A 46 -8.84 -15.51 14.73
N GLU A 47 -8.83 -16.38 13.71
CA GLU A 47 -9.53 -17.66 13.73
C GLU A 47 -8.95 -18.61 14.79
N LEU A 48 -7.62 -18.72 14.89
CA LEU A 48 -6.97 -19.57 15.88
C LEU A 48 -7.23 -19.10 17.31
N ALA A 49 -7.17 -17.79 17.55
CA ALA A 49 -7.42 -17.22 18.88
C ALA A 49 -8.87 -17.42 19.31
N GLU A 50 -9.83 -17.28 18.39
CA GLU A 50 -11.25 -17.56 18.63
C GLU A 50 -11.49 -19.06 18.89
N ARG A 51 -10.96 -19.95 18.03
CA ARG A 51 -11.17 -21.41 18.16
C ARG A 51 -10.57 -22.02 19.41
N THR A 52 -9.43 -21.50 19.86
CA THR A 52 -8.76 -21.97 21.09
C THR A 52 -9.40 -21.40 22.36
N GLY A 53 -10.32 -20.44 22.22
CA GLY A 53 -10.91 -19.73 23.36
C GLY A 53 -9.93 -18.78 24.06
N TRP A 54 -8.74 -18.53 23.48
CA TRP A 54 -7.75 -17.61 24.06
C TRP A 54 -8.27 -16.17 24.07
N LEU A 55 -8.96 -15.77 23.00
CA LEU A 55 -9.56 -14.44 22.84
C LEU A 55 -10.98 -14.59 22.33
N THR A 56 -11.86 -13.67 22.75
CA THR A 56 -13.13 -13.48 22.05
C THR A 56 -12.87 -12.97 20.63
N ARG A 57 -13.81 -13.20 19.71
CA ARG A 57 -13.74 -12.72 18.33
C ARG A 57 -13.41 -11.22 18.24
N ASN A 58 -14.09 -10.40 19.04
CA ASN A 58 -13.88 -8.94 19.04
C ASN A 58 -12.48 -8.57 19.54
N GLN A 59 -11.99 -9.20 20.62
CA GLN A 59 -10.62 -8.98 21.11
C GLN A 59 -9.57 -9.36 20.07
N ALA A 60 -9.77 -10.47 19.36
CA ALA A 60 -8.85 -10.90 18.32
C ALA A 60 -8.80 -9.90 17.14
N ILE A 61 -9.97 -9.40 16.71
CA ILE A 61 -10.07 -8.35 15.68
C ILE A 61 -9.38 -7.06 16.13
N ASP A 62 -9.64 -6.60 17.36
CA ASP A 62 -9.06 -5.38 17.91
C ASP A 62 -7.54 -5.47 18.00
N ILE A 63 -7.00 -6.60 18.47
CA ILE A 63 -5.56 -6.85 18.54
C ILE A 63 -4.95 -6.83 17.14
N VAL A 64 -5.56 -7.48 16.16
CA VAL A 64 -5.10 -7.44 14.77
C VAL A 64 -5.06 -5.99 14.27
N ASN A 65 -6.16 -5.26 14.43
CA ASN A 65 -6.26 -3.87 13.99
C ASN A 65 -5.19 -2.99 14.63
N ILE A 66 -5.00 -3.09 15.95
CA ILE A 66 -4.01 -2.31 16.69
C ILE A 66 -2.58 -2.66 16.27
N LEU A 67 -2.25 -3.95 16.18
CA LEU A 67 -0.90 -4.38 15.83
C LEU A 67 -0.54 -4.00 14.39
N VAL A 68 -1.44 -4.27 13.44
CA VAL A 68 -1.20 -3.95 12.04
C VAL A 68 -1.15 -2.43 11.85
N ALA A 69 -2.10 -1.67 12.40
CA ALA A 69 -2.08 -0.22 12.29
C ALA A 69 -0.89 0.43 13.01
N GLY A 70 -0.50 -0.09 14.18
CA GLY A 70 0.58 0.49 14.99
C GLY A 70 1.99 0.18 14.46
N LEU A 71 2.22 -1.06 14.03
CA LEU A 71 3.56 -1.53 13.68
C LEU A 71 3.85 -1.49 12.19
N ILE A 72 2.83 -1.55 11.33
CA ILE A 72 3.02 -1.71 9.89
C ILE A 72 2.35 -0.55 9.12
N GLY A 73 1.04 -0.36 9.31
CA GLY A 73 0.24 0.62 8.58
C GLY A 73 0.59 2.07 8.91
N GLY A 74 0.73 2.41 10.19
CA GLY A 74 1.14 3.74 10.65
C GLY A 74 2.52 4.11 10.14
N PRO A 75 3.57 3.29 10.35
CA PRO A 75 4.88 3.59 9.81
C PRO A 75 4.87 3.81 8.29
N HIS A 76 4.17 2.94 7.56
CA HIS A 76 3.95 3.06 6.11
C HIS A 76 3.39 4.44 5.74
N LEU A 77 2.26 4.81 6.34
CA LEU A 77 1.56 6.07 6.13
C LEU A 77 2.52 7.28 6.23
N TYR A 78 3.27 7.38 7.32
CA TYR A 78 4.11 8.54 7.57
C TYR A 78 5.38 8.58 6.70
N SER A 79 5.84 7.43 6.20
CA SER A 79 7.07 7.37 5.42
C SER A 79 6.95 8.08 4.06
N THR A 80 5.73 8.21 3.52
CA THR A 80 5.35 9.08 2.38
C THR A 80 5.94 10.48 2.46
N PHE A 81 5.91 11.07 3.67
CA PHE A 81 6.31 12.46 3.87
C PHE A 81 7.79 12.69 3.61
N THR A 82 8.62 11.63 3.60
CA THR A 82 10.04 11.72 3.19
C THR A 82 10.23 12.13 1.73
N LEU A 83 9.29 11.77 0.85
CA LEU A 83 9.33 12.11 -0.57
C LEU A 83 8.51 13.36 -0.90
N THR A 84 7.65 13.83 0.01
CA THR A 84 6.78 14.99 -0.18
C THR A 84 7.13 16.16 0.75
N TYR A 85 6.50 16.27 1.93
CA TYR A 85 6.67 17.43 2.81
C TYR A 85 8.10 17.63 3.34
N LEU A 86 8.86 16.56 3.49
CA LEU A 86 10.27 16.63 3.89
C LEU A 86 11.22 16.79 2.70
N ASN A 87 10.72 16.90 1.47
CA ASN A 87 11.49 17.07 0.25
C ASN A 87 11.25 18.48 -0.34
N ARG A 88 12.20 19.41 -0.18
CA ARG A 88 11.95 20.80 -0.62
C ARG A 88 11.88 20.91 -2.13
N SER A 89 12.55 20.04 -2.86
CA SER A 89 12.45 19.97 -4.33
C SER A 89 11.02 19.65 -4.77
N PHE A 90 10.36 18.71 -4.09
CA PHE A 90 8.95 18.40 -4.34
C PHE A 90 8.05 19.60 -4.08
N LEU A 91 8.19 20.24 -2.90
CA LEU A 91 7.37 21.41 -2.55
C LEU A 91 7.56 22.59 -3.49
N ARG A 92 8.78 22.82 -3.98
CA ARG A 92 9.07 23.88 -4.95
C ARG A 92 8.51 23.57 -6.34
N ARG A 93 8.52 22.31 -6.77
CA ARG A 93 8.01 21.90 -8.09
C ARG A 93 6.50 21.77 -8.12
N HIS A 94 5.87 21.41 -7.01
CA HIS A 94 4.44 21.11 -6.92
C HIS A 94 3.74 21.83 -5.75
N PRO A 95 3.87 23.16 -5.62
CA PRO A 95 3.35 23.89 -4.46
C PRO A 95 1.83 23.83 -4.36
N ILE A 96 1.11 23.93 -5.49
CA ILE A 96 -0.36 23.85 -5.53
C ILE A 96 -0.82 22.44 -5.12
N TYR A 97 -0.16 21.40 -5.65
CA TYR A 97 -0.50 20.01 -5.33
C TYR A 97 -0.30 19.73 -3.83
N ALA A 98 0.83 20.18 -3.25
CA ALA A 98 1.14 20.03 -1.83
C ALA A 98 0.28 20.90 -0.90
N GLY A 99 -0.21 22.04 -1.39
CA GLY A 99 -1.17 22.88 -0.66
C GLY A 99 -2.57 22.30 -0.68
N ALA A 100 -3.02 21.74 -1.80
CA ALA A 100 -4.37 21.19 -1.96
C ALA A 100 -4.65 19.99 -1.03
N SER A 101 -3.63 19.24 -0.61
CA SER A 101 -3.80 18.16 0.38
C SER A 101 -4.29 18.66 1.74
N ALA A 102 -4.13 19.95 2.07
CA ALA A 102 -4.70 20.53 3.30
C ALA A 102 -6.24 20.59 3.28
N LEU A 103 -6.88 20.44 2.11
CA LEU A 103 -8.34 20.34 2.00
C LEU A 103 -8.87 18.98 2.44
N LEU A 104 -8.04 17.92 2.34
CA LEU A 104 -8.46 16.54 2.62
C LEU A 104 -8.91 16.35 4.08
N PRO A 105 -8.18 16.86 5.10
CA PRO A 105 -8.67 16.81 6.48
C PRO A 105 -10.01 17.50 6.69
N ALA A 106 -10.26 18.65 6.04
CA ALA A 106 -11.53 19.36 6.17
C ALA A 106 -12.71 18.53 5.62
N VAL A 107 -12.51 17.87 4.47
CA VAL A 107 -13.49 16.95 3.88
C VAL A 107 -13.72 15.74 4.78
N VAL A 108 -12.66 15.12 5.31
CA VAL A 108 -12.75 13.97 6.21
C VAL A 108 -13.47 14.34 7.51
N ILE A 109 -13.17 15.48 8.12
CA ILE A 109 -13.86 15.97 9.32
C ILE A 109 -15.34 16.18 9.04
N TYR A 110 -15.69 16.89 7.96
CA TYR A 110 -17.07 17.13 7.59
C TYR A 110 -17.84 15.83 7.39
N LEU A 111 -17.31 14.90 6.59
CA LEU A 111 -17.97 13.61 6.35
C LEU A 111 -18.01 12.73 7.60
N GLY A 112 -16.97 12.77 8.44
CA GLY A 112 -16.92 12.01 9.69
C GLY A 112 -17.99 12.46 10.69
N LEU A 113 -18.34 13.74 10.70
CA LEU A 113 -19.37 14.31 11.57
C LEU A 113 -20.78 14.12 11.02
N TYR A 114 -20.99 14.29 9.70
CA TYR A 114 -22.32 14.36 9.11
C TYR A 114 -22.70 13.19 8.19
N HIS A 115 -21.73 12.48 7.61
CA HIS A 115 -21.95 11.46 6.57
C HIS A 115 -21.01 10.24 6.73
N TYR A 116 -20.95 9.68 7.94
CA TYR A 116 -19.97 8.65 8.30
C TYR A 116 -19.96 7.43 7.37
N THR A 117 -21.12 6.87 7.02
CA THR A 117 -21.19 5.72 6.08
C THR A 117 -20.60 6.05 4.71
N VAL A 118 -20.80 7.28 4.22
CA VAL A 118 -20.24 7.74 2.94
C VAL A 118 -18.72 7.89 3.06
N LEU A 119 -18.21 8.41 4.18
CA LEU A 119 -16.77 8.45 4.46
C LEU A 119 -16.15 7.06 4.39
N ILE A 120 -16.73 6.08 5.09
CA ILE A 120 -16.22 4.70 5.10
C ILE A 120 -16.28 4.08 3.71
N PHE A 121 -17.39 4.24 2.97
CA PHE A 121 -17.50 3.73 1.61
C PHE A 121 -16.42 4.31 0.67
N MET A 122 -16.25 5.64 0.68
CA MET A 122 -15.23 6.29 -0.15
C MET A 122 -13.82 5.88 0.28
N PHE A 123 -13.57 5.80 1.58
CA PHE A 123 -12.27 5.41 2.12
C PHE A 123 -11.87 4.00 1.68
N PHE A 124 -12.74 3.00 1.84
CA PHE A 124 -12.41 1.63 1.45
C PHE A 124 -12.30 1.46 -0.07
N THR A 125 -13.10 2.19 -0.84
CA THR A 125 -12.97 2.23 -2.30
C THR A 125 -11.63 2.84 -2.73
N TRP A 126 -11.23 3.94 -2.10
CA TRP A 126 -9.95 4.58 -2.41
C TRP A 126 -8.77 3.73 -1.93
N ALA A 127 -8.88 3.11 -0.75
CA ALA A 127 -7.89 2.19 -0.22
C ALA A 127 -7.65 1.01 -1.17
N SER A 128 -8.70 0.41 -1.73
CA SER A 128 -8.55 -0.68 -2.70
C SER A 128 -7.83 -0.22 -3.96
N ILE A 129 -8.17 0.96 -4.50
CA ILE A 129 -7.49 1.53 -5.67
C ILE A 129 -6.03 1.85 -5.35
N HIS A 130 -5.76 2.43 -4.18
CA HIS A 130 -4.43 2.81 -3.73
C HIS A 130 -3.47 1.62 -3.65
N VAL A 131 -3.88 0.52 -3.01
CA VAL A 131 -3.08 -0.71 -2.90
C VAL A 131 -2.78 -1.29 -4.29
N LEU A 132 -3.77 -1.30 -5.19
CA LEU A 132 -3.59 -1.80 -6.55
C LEU A 132 -2.70 -0.89 -7.40
N HIS A 133 -2.77 0.43 -7.20
CA HIS A 133 -1.89 1.38 -7.88
C HIS A 133 -0.43 1.23 -7.44
N GLN A 134 -0.16 0.87 -6.18
CA GLN A 134 1.19 0.50 -5.75
C GLN A 134 1.73 -0.71 -6.53
N ILE A 135 0.91 -1.74 -6.75
CA ILE A 135 1.32 -2.91 -7.53
C ILE A 135 1.62 -2.52 -8.99
N ILE A 136 0.80 -1.64 -9.58
CA ILE A 136 1.07 -1.06 -10.91
C ILE A 136 2.41 -0.33 -10.91
N TYR A 137 2.69 0.49 -9.90
CA TYR A 137 3.97 1.18 -9.77
C TYR A 137 5.16 0.21 -9.72
N ILE A 138 5.09 -0.81 -8.88
CA ILE A 138 6.16 -1.83 -8.76
C ILE A 138 6.32 -2.58 -10.10
N THR A 139 5.22 -2.90 -10.78
CA THR A 139 5.20 -3.51 -12.12
C THR A 139 5.92 -2.61 -13.13
N ASP A 140 5.67 -1.30 -13.10
CA ASP A 140 6.34 -0.32 -13.94
C ASP A 140 7.82 -0.18 -13.60
N CYS A 141 8.19 -0.20 -12.32
CA CYS A 141 9.59 -0.24 -11.91
C CYS A 141 10.32 -1.46 -12.49
N TYR A 142 9.70 -2.65 -12.44
CA TYR A 142 10.27 -3.85 -13.08
C TYR A 142 10.42 -3.69 -14.59
N ARG A 143 9.44 -3.08 -15.26
CA ARG A 143 9.51 -2.82 -16.70
C ARG A 143 10.70 -1.93 -17.05
N VAL A 144 10.88 -0.82 -16.32
CA VAL A 144 12.02 0.07 -16.57
C VAL A 144 13.35 -0.64 -16.29
N ARG A 145 13.41 -1.50 -15.27
CA ARG A 145 14.62 -2.27 -14.93
C ARG A 145 14.91 -3.43 -15.87
N ALA A 146 13.92 -3.93 -16.59
CA ALA A 146 14.08 -4.98 -17.58
C ALA A 146 14.68 -4.47 -18.91
N GLY A 147 14.63 -3.17 -19.17
CA GLY A 147 15.35 -2.52 -20.26
C GLY A 147 14.74 -2.70 -21.66
N PHE A 148 13.64 -3.43 -21.80
CA PHE A 148 12.89 -3.54 -23.06
C PHE A 148 11.60 -2.72 -23.03
N GLN A 149 11.20 -2.23 -24.20
CA GLN A 149 9.96 -1.47 -24.35
C GLN A 149 8.78 -2.40 -24.59
N GLU A 150 7.78 -2.34 -23.72
CA GLU A 150 6.52 -3.08 -23.90
C GLU A 150 5.49 -2.22 -24.63
N PRO A 151 4.72 -2.80 -25.57
CA PRO A 151 3.65 -2.09 -26.24
C PRO A 151 2.53 -1.74 -25.24
N LEU A 152 1.83 -0.63 -25.49
CA LEU A 152 0.79 -0.11 -24.57
C LEU A 152 -0.29 -1.15 -24.26
N TRP A 153 -0.73 -1.93 -25.23
CA TRP A 153 -1.77 -2.95 -25.02
C TRP A 153 -1.34 -4.04 -24.02
N SER A 154 -0.05 -4.42 -24.00
CA SER A 154 0.50 -5.39 -23.03
C SER A 154 0.44 -4.80 -21.63
N ARG A 155 0.78 -3.51 -21.49
CA ARG A 155 0.68 -2.77 -20.23
C ARG A 155 -0.76 -2.66 -19.73
N LEU A 156 -1.70 -2.35 -20.62
CA LEU A 156 -3.12 -2.24 -20.29
C LEU A 156 -3.70 -3.58 -19.80
N LEU A 157 -3.25 -4.72 -20.34
CA LEU A 157 -3.61 -6.04 -19.83
C LEU A 157 -3.04 -6.29 -18.43
N ASP A 158 -1.76 -5.97 -18.20
CA ASP A 158 -1.14 -6.07 -16.87
C ASP A 158 -1.95 -5.25 -15.84
N TYR A 159 -2.28 -3.99 -16.17
CA TYR A 159 -3.06 -3.12 -15.29
C TYR A 159 -4.50 -3.60 -15.12
N GLY A 160 -5.13 -4.09 -16.18
CA GLY A 160 -6.47 -4.62 -16.16
C GLY A 160 -6.61 -5.76 -15.16
N VAL A 161 -5.70 -6.74 -15.19
CA VAL A 161 -5.70 -7.88 -14.25
C VAL A 161 -5.50 -7.40 -12.81
N ILE A 162 -4.54 -6.50 -12.58
CA ILE A 162 -4.29 -5.95 -11.23
C ILE A 162 -5.54 -5.23 -10.72
N LEU A 163 -6.08 -4.28 -11.51
CA LEU A 163 -7.19 -3.43 -11.09
C LEU A 163 -8.48 -4.20 -10.89
N THR A 164 -8.70 -5.29 -11.62
CA THR A 164 -9.97 -6.02 -11.56
C THR A 164 -9.98 -7.16 -10.56
N GLY A 165 -8.83 -7.60 -10.02
CA GLY A 165 -8.72 -8.80 -9.18
C GLY A 165 -9.60 -8.82 -7.93
N LEU A 166 -9.79 -7.68 -7.24
CA LEU A 166 -10.60 -7.62 -6.01
C LEU A 166 -12.12 -7.66 -6.26
N TYR A 167 -12.56 -7.18 -7.42
CA TYR A 167 -13.95 -6.78 -7.63
C TYR A 167 -14.94 -7.92 -7.85
N PRO A 168 -14.61 -9.09 -8.46
CA PRO A 168 -15.59 -10.16 -8.66
C PRO A 168 -16.27 -10.60 -7.36
N ILE A 169 -15.48 -11.02 -6.36
CA ILE A 169 -16.03 -11.47 -5.07
C ILE A 169 -16.42 -10.27 -4.21
N GLY A 170 -15.67 -9.16 -4.27
CA GLY A 170 -15.96 -7.95 -3.50
C GLY A 170 -17.33 -7.36 -3.84
N LEU A 171 -17.64 -7.17 -5.12
CA LEU A 171 -18.92 -6.65 -5.58
C LEU A 171 -20.06 -7.65 -5.37
N TYR A 172 -19.81 -8.95 -5.52
CA TYR A 172 -20.80 -9.97 -5.19
C TYR A 172 -21.21 -9.86 -3.72
N LYS A 173 -20.23 -9.84 -2.80
CA LYS A 173 -20.47 -9.71 -1.36
C LYS A 173 -21.13 -8.37 -0.98
N LEU A 174 -20.77 -7.29 -1.68
CA LEU A 174 -21.40 -5.98 -1.52
C LEU A 174 -22.88 -6.03 -1.95
N SER A 175 -23.19 -6.64 -3.11
CA SER A 175 -24.56 -6.76 -3.62
C SER A 175 -25.48 -7.57 -2.69
N GLN A 176 -24.91 -8.52 -1.93
CA GLN A 176 -25.63 -9.34 -0.95
C GLN A 176 -25.74 -8.69 0.44
N GLY A 177 -25.23 -7.47 0.64
CA GLY A 177 -25.21 -6.82 1.97
C GLY A 177 -24.31 -7.52 2.99
N GLN A 178 -23.34 -8.31 2.52
CA GLN A 178 -22.42 -9.11 3.35
C GLN A 178 -21.06 -8.40 3.55
N PHE A 179 -20.86 -7.26 2.91
CA PHE A 179 -19.62 -6.50 3.00
C PHE A 179 -19.64 -5.59 4.23
N ARG A 180 -19.19 -6.11 5.37
CA ARG A 180 -19.14 -5.42 6.67
C ARG A 180 -17.72 -5.00 7.01
N VAL A 181 -17.51 -3.73 7.31
CA VAL A 181 -16.21 -3.17 7.71
C VAL A 181 -16.42 -1.94 8.58
N ALA A 182 -15.52 -1.65 9.51
CA ALA A 182 -15.61 -0.55 10.46
C ALA A 182 -16.98 -0.47 11.16
N GLY A 183 -17.56 -1.64 11.48
CA GLY A 183 -18.87 -1.75 12.13
C GLY A 183 -20.09 -1.44 11.24
N VAL A 184 -19.90 -1.10 9.96
CA VAL A 184 -20.99 -0.75 9.04
C VAL A 184 -21.08 -1.74 7.87
N VAL A 185 -22.30 -1.92 7.34
CA VAL A 185 -22.49 -2.59 6.04
C VAL A 185 -22.26 -1.54 4.96
N LEU A 186 -21.33 -1.80 4.04
CA LEU A 186 -21.12 -0.88 2.92
C LEU A 186 -22.36 -0.85 2.03
N PRO A 187 -22.85 0.33 1.63
CA PRO A 187 -24.04 0.44 0.81
C PRO A 187 -23.74 -0.08 -0.60
N TYR A 188 -24.66 -0.89 -1.13
CA TYR A 188 -24.76 -1.17 -2.55
C TYR A 188 -25.88 -0.30 -3.14
N PRO A 189 -25.58 0.66 -4.03
CA PRO A 189 -26.58 1.59 -4.53
C PRO A 189 -27.78 0.89 -5.18
N ASP A 190 -29.00 1.30 -4.82
CA ASP A 190 -30.23 0.63 -5.26
C ASP A 190 -30.40 0.65 -6.79
N PHE A 191 -29.95 1.72 -7.43
CA PHE A 191 -29.99 1.84 -8.89
C PHE A 191 -29.08 0.83 -9.61
N LEU A 192 -28.11 0.22 -8.92
CA LEU A 192 -27.24 -0.82 -9.49
C LEU A 192 -27.85 -2.24 -9.37
N ARG A 193 -28.82 -2.46 -8.47
CA ARG A 193 -29.41 -3.80 -8.22
C ARG A 193 -30.04 -4.48 -9.43
N PRO A 194 -30.69 -3.77 -10.38
CA PRO A 194 -31.22 -4.41 -11.58
C PRO A 194 -30.14 -4.92 -12.54
N PHE A 195 -28.90 -4.46 -12.39
CA PHE A 195 -27.80 -4.78 -13.31
C PHE A 195 -26.94 -5.92 -12.75
N PRO A 196 -26.46 -6.85 -13.59
CA PRO A 196 -25.60 -7.96 -13.18
C PRO A 196 -24.15 -7.50 -12.97
N ILE A 197 -23.93 -6.47 -12.15
CA ILE A 197 -22.62 -5.84 -11.94
C ILE A 197 -21.58 -6.85 -11.39
N PRO A 198 -21.88 -7.70 -10.39
CA PRO A 198 -20.93 -8.70 -9.91
C PRO A 198 -20.50 -9.70 -10.99
N GLU A 199 -21.46 -10.20 -11.79
CA GLU A 199 -21.20 -11.14 -12.88
C GLU A 199 -20.38 -10.48 -13.99
N LEU A 200 -20.70 -9.23 -14.34
CA LEU A 200 -19.91 -8.46 -15.29
C LEU A 200 -18.48 -8.24 -14.80
N ALA A 201 -18.28 -7.93 -13.52
CA ALA A 201 -16.95 -7.78 -12.94
C ALA A 201 -16.16 -9.09 -13.02
N ALA A 202 -16.80 -10.24 -12.76
CA ALA A 202 -16.19 -11.55 -12.93
C ALA A 202 -15.80 -11.83 -14.39
N VAL A 203 -16.72 -11.61 -15.34
CA VAL A 203 -16.46 -11.79 -16.78
C VAL A 203 -15.29 -10.93 -17.23
N VAL A 204 -15.25 -9.65 -16.83
CA VAL A 204 -14.16 -8.72 -17.17
C VAL A 204 -12.84 -9.22 -16.60
N PHE A 205 -12.79 -9.57 -15.31
CA PHE A 205 -11.56 -10.06 -14.67
C PHE A 205 -11.04 -11.34 -15.35
N PHE A 206 -11.89 -12.35 -15.55
CA PHE A 206 -11.45 -13.62 -16.15
C PHE A 206 -11.07 -13.47 -17.63
N SER A 207 -11.71 -12.57 -18.37
CA SER A 207 -11.32 -12.26 -19.75
C SER A 207 -9.94 -11.60 -19.80
N LEU A 208 -9.69 -10.62 -18.91
CA LEU A 208 -8.39 -9.96 -18.79
C LEU A 208 -7.31 -10.94 -18.32
N LEU A 209 -7.63 -11.81 -17.36
CA LEU A 209 -6.72 -12.84 -16.86
C LEU A 209 -6.32 -13.82 -17.97
N LEU A 210 -7.29 -14.30 -18.76
CA LEU A 210 -7.02 -15.20 -19.88
C LEU A 210 -6.16 -14.51 -20.95
N ALA A 211 -6.51 -13.27 -21.30
CA ALA A 211 -5.73 -12.46 -22.24
C ALA A 211 -4.30 -12.22 -21.72
N TRP A 212 -4.15 -11.95 -20.43
CA TRP A 212 -2.85 -11.78 -19.78
C TRP A 212 -2.03 -13.07 -19.75
N VAL A 213 -2.64 -14.24 -19.51
CA VAL A 213 -1.96 -15.54 -19.57
C VAL A 213 -1.47 -15.80 -21.00
N ALA A 214 -2.34 -15.62 -22.01
CA ALA A 214 -1.96 -15.80 -23.41
C ALA A 214 -0.83 -14.84 -23.83
N LYS A 215 -0.96 -13.55 -23.48
CA LYS A 215 0.07 -12.53 -23.68
C LYS A 215 1.39 -12.92 -23.02
N THR A 216 1.34 -13.41 -21.79
CA THR A 216 2.53 -13.82 -21.02
C THR A 216 3.20 -15.06 -21.64
N ALA A 217 2.43 -16.04 -22.13
CA ALA A 217 2.98 -17.18 -22.85
C ALA A 217 3.73 -16.76 -24.12
N VAL A 218 3.18 -15.79 -24.86
CA VAL A 218 3.87 -15.20 -26.02
C VAL A 218 5.13 -14.44 -25.61
N GLU A 219 5.10 -13.69 -24.50
CA GLU A 219 6.27 -13.00 -23.94
C GLU A 219 7.40 -13.97 -23.56
N ILE A 220 7.05 -15.12 -23.00
CA ILE A 220 8.00 -16.19 -22.66
C ILE A 220 8.58 -16.82 -23.94
N TRP A 221 7.73 -17.14 -24.91
CA TRP A 221 8.17 -17.74 -26.17
C TRP A 221 9.12 -16.82 -26.96
N GLN A 222 8.95 -15.50 -26.83
CA GLN A 222 9.78 -14.49 -27.49
C GLN A 222 10.99 -14.03 -26.64
N ASP A 223 11.24 -14.65 -25.49
CA ASP A 223 12.30 -14.27 -24.54
C ASP A 223 12.30 -12.78 -24.15
N ARG A 224 11.09 -12.20 -24.05
CA ARG A 224 10.86 -10.79 -23.68
C ARG A 224 10.06 -10.64 -22.39
N VAL A 225 10.03 -11.70 -21.57
CA VAL A 225 9.26 -11.71 -20.33
C VAL A 225 10.06 -11.07 -19.19
N SER A 226 9.43 -10.15 -18.46
CA SER A 226 9.93 -9.73 -17.16
C SER A 226 9.36 -10.68 -16.11
N TYR A 227 10.15 -11.68 -15.70
CA TYR A 227 9.77 -12.65 -14.67
C TYR A 227 9.35 -12.02 -13.34
N PRO A 228 10.07 -11.05 -12.74
CA PRO A 228 9.63 -10.43 -11.50
C PRO A 228 8.27 -9.73 -11.62
N LYS A 229 8.07 -8.99 -12.71
CA LYS A 229 6.81 -8.34 -13.04
C LYS A 229 5.67 -9.37 -13.13
N THR A 230 5.89 -10.41 -13.92
CA THR A 230 4.89 -11.46 -14.18
C THR A 230 4.51 -12.19 -12.90
N LEU A 231 5.50 -12.51 -12.08
CA LEU A 231 5.29 -13.18 -10.80
C LEU A 231 4.54 -12.29 -9.80
N LEU A 232 4.88 -11.00 -9.72
CA LEU A 232 4.13 -10.05 -8.90
C LEU A 232 2.66 -9.99 -9.32
N ILE A 233 2.37 -9.85 -10.62
CA ILE A 233 0.98 -9.81 -11.12
C ILE A 233 0.24 -11.10 -10.78
N ALA A 234 0.85 -12.27 -10.98
CA ALA A 234 0.23 -13.56 -10.66
C ALA A 234 -0.13 -13.68 -9.17
N VAL A 235 0.81 -13.31 -8.29
CA VAL A 235 0.61 -13.32 -6.84
C VAL A 235 -0.48 -12.31 -6.45
N THR A 236 -0.44 -11.08 -6.96
CA THR A 236 -1.46 -10.07 -6.71
C THR A 236 -2.82 -10.53 -7.18
N ALA A 237 -2.97 -11.01 -8.42
CA ALA A 237 -4.26 -11.47 -8.95
C ALA A 237 -4.86 -12.57 -8.08
N THR A 238 -4.03 -13.52 -7.63
CA THR A 238 -4.45 -14.61 -6.74
C THR A 238 -4.91 -14.06 -5.39
N VAL A 239 -4.07 -13.29 -4.71
CA VAL A 239 -4.37 -12.73 -3.38
C VAL A 239 -5.60 -11.83 -3.44
N SER A 240 -5.66 -10.91 -4.39
CA SER A 240 -6.77 -9.99 -4.58
C SER A 240 -8.08 -10.71 -4.89
N PHE A 241 -8.05 -11.77 -5.70
CA PHE A 241 -9.26 -12.52 -6.00
C PHE A 241 -9.82 -13.23 -4.77
N PHE A 242 -8.97 -13.87 -3.96
CA PHE A 242 -9.40 -14.62 -2.78
C PHE A 242 -9.65 -13.75 -1.53
N LEU A 243 -9.06 -12.57 -1.43
CA LEU A 243 -9.17 -11.70 -0.26
C LEU A 243 -10.62 -11.44 0.19
N PRO A 244 -11.58 -11.07 -0.69
CA PRO A 244 -12.94 -10.75 -0.28
C PRO A 244 -13.74 -11.95 0.24
N MET A 245 -13.21 -13.18 0.11
CA MET A 245 -13.79 -14.38 0.73
C MET A 245 -13.62 -14.42 2.24
N ALA A 246 -12.78 -13.54 2.82
CA ALA A 246 -12.60 -13.45 4.27
C ALA A 246 -13.95 -13.31 5.01
N SER A 247 -14.18 -14.10 6.06
CA SER A 247 -15.43 -14.04 6.83
C SER A 247 -15.61 -12.69 7.55
N ASN A 248 -14.51 -12.03 7.89
CA ASN A 248 -14.46 -10.69 8.45
C ASN A 248 -13.61 -9.79 7.53
N MET A 249 -14.21 -8.76 6.94
CA MET A 249 -13.48 -7.89 6.02
C MET A 249 -12.54 -6.93 6.73
N ASP A 250 -12.78 -6.54 7.99
CA ASP A 250 -11.82 -5.72 8.75
C ASP A 250 -10.46 -6.46 8.84
N VAL A 251 -10.49 -7.71 9.30
CA VAL A 251 -9.28 -8.55 9.42
C VAL A 251 -8.71 -8.88 8.04
N GLY A 252 -9.56 -9.16 7.05
CA GLY A 252 -9.13 -9.39 5.67
C GLY A 252 -8.36 -8.19 5.13
N PHE A 253 -8.92 -6.99 5.24
CA PHE A 253 -8.26 -5.75 4.84
C PHE A 253 -6.98 -5.51 5.63
N GLN A 254 -6.90 -5.85 6.92
CA GLN A 254 -5.63 -5.77 7.65
C GLN A 254 -4.57 -6.74 7.11
N GLY A 255 -4.97 -7.93 6.66
CA GLY A 255 -4.09 -8.83 5.91
C GLY A 255 -3.49 -8.14 4.69
N TYR A 256 -4.34 -7.53 3.86
CA TYR A 256 -3.87 -6.87 2.66
C TYR A 256 -3.06 -5.60 2.95
N ASN A 257 -3.49 -4.82 3.93
CA ASN A 257 -2.78 -3.65 4.46
C ASN A 257 -1.40 -4.02 4.99
N THR A 258 -1.26 -5.18 5.66
CA THR A 258 0.02 -5.68 6.14
C THR A 258 0.98 -5.89 4.98
N TRP A 259 0.57 -6.61 3.94
CA TRP A 259 1.40 -6.85 2.76
C TRP A 259 1.77 -5.56 2.04
N HIS A 260 0.77 -4.73 1.72
CA HIS A 260 0.92 -3.43 1.07
C HIS A 260 1.92 -2.53 1.80
N SER A 261 1.69 -2.32 3.10
CA SER A 261 2.51 -1.46 3.95
C SER A 261 3.93 -2.00 4.11
N PHE A 262 4.07 -3.33 4.20
CA PHE A 262 5.37 -3.99 4.28
C PHE A 262 6.18 -3.74 3.01
N GLN A 263 5.60 -4.00 1.83
CA GLN A 263 6.24 -3.70 0.54
C GLN A 263 6.64 -2.22 0.46
N TYR A 264 5.72 -1.33 0.81
CA TYR A 264 5.91 0.12 0.72
C TYR A 264 7.09 0.58 1.58
N MET A 265 7.18 0.12 2.82
CA MET A 265 8.24 0.51 3.75
C MET A 265 9.63 0.19 3.15
N PHE A 266 9.77 -1.00 2.58
CA PHE A 266 11.00 -1.43 1.92
C PHE A 266 11.30 -0.63 0.66
N LEU A 267 10.28 -0.36 -0.15
CA LEU A 267 10.41 0.39 -1.38
C LEU A 267 10.78 1.86 -1.12
N PHE A 268 10.15 2.52 -0.15
CA PHE A 268 10.39 3.93 0.16
C PHE A 268 11.71 4.15 0.89
N TRP A 269 12.11 3.22 1.75
CA TRP A 269 13.48 3.22 2.28
C TRP A 269 14.50 3.10 1.14
N LEU A 270 14.30 2.15 0.22
CA LEU A 270 15.19 1.95 -0.93
C LEU A 270 15.28 3.19 -1.81
N ILE A 271 14.14 3.80 -2.16
CA ILE A 271 14.09 5.04 -2.96
C ILE A 271 14.87 6.15 -2.27
N ASN A 272 14.62 6.41 -0.98
CA ASN A 272 15.35 7.46 -0.26
C ASN A 272 16.85 7.15 -0.17
N ARG A 273 17.23 5.87 -0.04
CA ARG A 273 18.63 5.45 -0.04
C ARG A 273 19.30 5.66 -1.40
N LEU A 274 18.63 5.34 -2.51
CA LEU A 274 19.12 5.60 -3.86
C LEU A 274 19.30 7.10 -4.11
N ARG A 275 18.30 7.91 -3.72
CA ARG A 275 18.38 9.37 -3.77
C ARG A 275 19.52 9.91 -2.92
N TYR A 276 19.76 9.34 -1.74
CA TYR A 276 20.87 9.73 -0.86
C TYR A 276 22.22 9.45 -1.52
N GLU A 277 22.41 8.27 -2.12
CA GLU A 277 23.65 7.92 -2.84
C GLU A 277 23.87 8.79 -4.09
N ARG A 278 22.82 9.39 -4.65
CA ARG A 278 22.89 10.38 -5.74
C ARG A 278 23.07 11.83 -5.29
N GLY A 279 23.03 12.10 -3.98
CA GLY A 279 23.06 13.47 -3.46
C GLY A 279 21.77 14.27 -3.69
N GLU A 280 20.63 13.61 -3.88
CA GLU A 280 19.33 14.23 -4.17
C GLU A 280 18.45 14.48 -2.93
N VAL A 281 18.92 14.08 -1.75
CA VAL A 281 18.21 14.28 -0.47
C VAL A 281 18.73 15.55 0.18
N ASP A 282 17.86 16.56 0.31
CA ASP A 282 18.17 17.89 0.86
C ASP A 282 17.89 18.00 2.37
N ASN A 283 17.04 17.14 2.91
CA ASN A 283 16.64 17.17 4.31
C ASN A 283 17.58 16.35 5.20
N THR A 284 18.16 17.01 6.21
CA THR A 284 19.14 16.42 7.14
C THR A 284 18.57 15.28 7.99
N LEU A 285 17.28 15.33 8.36
CA LEU A 285 16.62 14.22 9.05
C LEU A 285 16.55 13.00 8.14
N VAL A 286 16.05 13.17 6.91
CA VAL A 286 15.94 12.06 5.94
C VAL A 286 17.32 11.48 5.64
N GLN A 287 18.34 12.32 5.40
CA GLN A 287 19.72 11.87 5.22
C GLN A 287 20.21 10.99 6.38
N ARG A 288 19.95 11.37 7.64
CA ARG A 288 20.34 10.56 8.81
C ARG A 288 19.65 9.21 8.80
N LEU A 289 18.34 9.17 8.51
CA LEU A 289 17.55 7.93 8.52
C LEU A 289 18.02 6.92 7.48
N VAL A 290 18.52 7.36 6.33
CA VAL A 290 18.97 6.48 5.23
C VAL A 290 20.48 6.44 5.04
N SER A 291 21.26 7.11 5.89
CA SER A 291 22.73 7.14 5.80
C SER A 291 23.40 5.77 5.98
N LYS A 292 22.73 4.85 6.69
CA LYS A 292 23.20 3.48 6.93
C LYS A 292 22.51 2.49 5.97
N PRO A 293 23.17 1.38 5.61
CA PRO A 293 22.59 0.32 4.77
C PRO A 293 21.65 -0.59 5.57
N SER A 294 20.83 -0.01 6.45
CA SER A 294 19.83 -0.71 7.25
C SER A 294 18.54 0.09 7.26
N MET A 295 17.42 -0.60 7.12
CA MET A 295 16.08 -0.02 7.22
C MET A 295 15.69 0.27 8.67
N LEU A 296 16.28 -0.41 9.65
CA LEU A 296 15.81 -0.37 11.03
C LEU A 296 15.67 1.06 11.61
N PRO A 297 16.63 2.00 11.42
CA PRO A 297 16.47 3.37 11.89
C PRO A 297 15.30 4.11 11.22
N TYR A 298 15.10 3.87 9.92
CA TYR A 298 14.00 4.44 9.15
C TYR A 298 12.65 3.92 9.67
N TYR A 299 12.54 2.61 9.85
CA TYR A 299 11.34 1.97 10.39
C TYR A 299 11.02 2.45 11.82
N LEU A 300 11.98 2.38 12.74
CA LEU A 300 11.78 2.77 14.14
C LEU A 300 11.39 4.24 14.29
N PHE A 301 11.92 5.12 13.44
CA PHE A 301 11.51 6.52 13.42
C PHE A 301 10.00 6.66 13.13
N PHE A 302 9.49 5.96 12.11
CA PHE A 302 8.06 6.05 11.77
C PHE A 302 7.14 5.28 12.72
N VAL A 303 7.63 4.24 13.40
CA VAL A 303 6.94 3.68 14.58
C VAL A 303 6.80 4.73 15.67
N GLY A 304 7.88 5.49 15.96
CA GLY A 304 7.83 6.60 16.91
C GLY A 304 6.84 7.70 16.51
N VAL A 305 6.81 8.08 15.23
CA VAL A 305 5.82 9.03 14.69
C VAL A 305 4.40 8.50 14.86
N THR A 306 4.19 7.21 14.59
CA THR A 306 2.88 6.56 14.80
C THR A 306 2.45 6.64 16.26
N GLY A 307 3.35 6.34 17.20
CA GLY A 307 3.11 6.49 18.63
C GLY A 307 2.73 7.93 19.01
N ALA A 308 3.43 8.93 18.47
CA ALA A 308 3.11 10.34 18.72
C ALA A 308 1.71 10.73 18.20
N VAL A 309 1.29 10.21 17.04
CA VAL A 309 -0.06 10.47 16.52
C VAL A 309 -1.13 9.75 17.35
N VAL A 310 -0.86 8.53 17.84
CA VAL A 310 -1.77 7.85 18.76
C VAL A 310 -1.96 8.68 20.04
N LEU A 311 -0.89 9.26 20.59
CA LEU A 311 -0.99 10.16 21.74
C LEU A 311 -1.83 11.42 21.42
N LEU A 312 -1.72 11.95 20.19
CA LEU A 312 -2.56 13.06 19.73
C LEU A 312 -4.05 12.67 19.66
N VAL A 313 -4.37 11.47 19.16
CA VAL A 313 -5.76 10.94 19.15
C VAL A 313 -6.30 10.85 20.58
N LEU A 314 -5.50 10.31 21.51
CA LEU A 314 -5.88 10.20 22.92
C LEU A 314 -6.08 11.57 23.58
N LEU A 315 -5.24 12.55 23.23
CA LEU A 315 -5.38 13.93 23.71
C LEU A 315 -6.66 14.58 23.19
N ILE A 316 -6.95 14.47 21.89
CA ILE A 316 -8.20 15.00 21.29
C ILE A 316 -9.42 14.37 21.97
N ARG A 317 -9.39 13.06 22.20
CA ARG A 317 -10.45 12.37 22.94
C ARG A 317 -10.60 12.89 24.37
N LEU A 318 -9.50 13.21 25.05
CA LEU A 318 -9.54 13.73 26.42
C LEU A 318 -10.19 15.12 26.50
N VAL A 319 -10.00 15.95 25.47
CA VAL A 319 -10.40 17.37 25.47
C VAL A 319 -11.66 17.68 24.65
N THR A 320 -12.25 16.69 23.98
CA THR A 320 -13.46 16.85 23.15
C THR A 320 -14.53 15.83 23.51
N PRO A 321 -15.82 16.11 23.25
CA PRO A 321 -16.90 15.15 23.47
C PRO A 321 -17.01 14.08 22.36
N LEU A 322 -16.01 13.97 21.48
CA LEU A 322 -16.02 13.04 20.35
C LEU A 322 -15.94 11.59 20.85
N THR A 323 -16.64 10.69 20.17
CA THR A 323 -16.49 9.25 20.43
C THR A 323 -15.07 8.77 20.08
N PRO A 324 -14.61 7.62 20.63
CA PRO A 324 -13.31 7.06 20.29
C PRO A 324 -13.12 6.88 18.78
N ASP A 325 -14.14 6.36 18.10
CA ASP A 325 -14.12 6.12 16.66
C ASP A 325 -14.05 7.45 15.89
N GLN A 326 -14.85 8.46 16.25
CA GLN A 326 -14.77 9.77 15.60
C GLN A 326 -13.40 10.42 15.78
N SER A 327 -12.82 10.36 16.98
CA SER A 327 -11.49 10.91 17.26
C SER A 327 -10.40 10.20 16.45
N TYR A 328 -10.48 8.86 16.38
CA TYR A 328 -9.58 8.04 15.57
C TYR A 328 -9.72 8.38 14.08
N PHE A 329 -10.94 8.34 13.54
CA PHE A 329 -11.16 8.50 12.11
C PHE A 329 -10.89 9.92 11.63
N ILE A 330 -11.19 10.95 12.42
CA ILE A 330 -10.85 12.34 12.07
C ILE A 330 -9.34 12.51 11.92
N VAL A 331 -8.53 11.99 12.84
CA VAL A 331 -7.08 12.20 12.80
C VAL A 331 -6.43 11.25 11.79
N ILE A 332 -6.72 9.95 11.90
CA ILE A 332 -6.05 8.92 11.12
C ILE A 332 -6.53 8.93 9.67
N LEU A 333 -7.83 9.01 9.37
CA LEU A 333 -8.26 9.03 7.96
C LEU A 333 -7.84 10.32 7.24
N SER A 334 -7.71 11.44 7.97
CA SER A 334 -7.20 12.68 7.39
C SER A 334 -5.77 12.51 6.90
N THR A 335 -4.89 11.97 7.73
CA THR A 335 -3.50 11.71 7.33
C THR A 335 -3.43 10.63 6.26
N LEU A 336 -4.28 9.60 6.38
CA LEU A 336 -4.32 8.48 5.44
C LEU A 336 -4.75 8.92 4.03
N LEU A 337 -5.76 9.78 3.91
CA LEU A 337 -6.20 10.31 2.62
C LEU A 337 -5.16 11.26 2.00
N ILE A 338 -4.47 12.06 2.81
CA ILE A 338 -3.31 12.85 2.34
C ILE A 338 -2.23 11.95 1.75
N HIS A 339 -1.94 10.85 2.42
CA HIS A 339 -0.97 9.87 1.94
C HIS A 339 -1.41 9.23 0.62
N TYR A 340 -2.66 8.77 0.51
CA TYR A 340 -3.18 8.24 -0.74
C TYR A 340 -3.04 9.25 -1.88
N TYR A 341 -3.43 10.49 -1.63
CA TYR A 341 -3.30 11.58 -2.58
C TYR A 341 -1.85 11.78 -3.04
N PHE A 342 -0.88 11.81 -2.12
CA PHE A 342 0.52 11.94 -2.50
C PHE A 342 1.05 10.71 -3.22
N ASP A 343 0.68 9.53 -2.77
CA ASP A 343 1.16 8.28 -3.36
C ASP A 343 0.65 8.06 -4.77
N HIS A 344 -0.59 8.44 -5.09
CA HIS A 344 -1.04 8.40 -6.48
C HIS A 344 -0.18 9.26 -7.41
N PHE A 345 0.42 10.34 -6.90
CA PHE A 345 1.41 11.10 -7.67
C PHE A 345 2.78 10.42 -7.70
N LEU A 346 3.26 9.92 -6.55
CA LEU A 346 4.58 9.28 -6.47
C LEU A 346 4.64 7.97 -7.27
N PHE A 347 3.54 7.23 -7.34
CA PHE A 347 3.39 5.98 -8.09
C PHE A 347 3.39 6.16 -9.61
N THR A 348 3.40 7.40 -10.13
CA THR A 348 3.69 7.66 -11.55
C THR A 348 5.15 7.97 -11.81
N ARG A 349 6.02 7.93 -10.78
CA ARG A 349 7.40 8.45 -10.82
C ARG A 349 8.43 7.31 -10.70
N THR A 350 8.55 6.50 -11.75
CA THR A 350 9.50 5.38 -11.78
C THR A 350 10.96 5.84 -11.75
N GLU A 351 11.24 7.10 -12.11
CA GLU A 351 12.58 7.71 -12.09
C GLU A 351 13.26 7.66 -10.71
N TYR A 352 12.48 7.51 -9.63
CA TYR A 352 13.03 7.36 -8.29
C TYR A 352 13.73 6.01 -8.04
N VAL A 353 13.45 5.00 -8.86
CA VAL A 353 14.02 3.64 -8.75
C VAL A 353 15.07 3.36 -9.83
N VAL A 354 15.06 4.10 -10.94
CA VAL A 354 16.09 4.04 -12.00
C VAL A 354 17.34 4.69 -11.51
#